data_AF-A0A6S6QJ32-F1
#
_entry.id   AF-A0A6S6QJ32-F1
#
_cell.length_a   1.000
_cell.length_b   1.000
_cell.length_c   1.000
_cell.angle_alpha   90.00
_cell.angle_beta   90.00
_cell.angle_gamma   90.00
#
_symmetry.space_group_name_H-M   'P 1'
#
loop_
_entity.id
_entity.type
_entity.pdbx_description
1 polymer ?
#
loop_
_entity_poly.entity_id
_entity_poly.type
_entity_poly.pdbx_seq_one_letter_code
_entity_poly.pdbx_strand_id
1 'polypeptide(L)'
;MRKALFAACALAALPLLHEPAAAQPRASYGDCRDLSASYGPDKLWWGRFSGGRKSKWGFNDGGIEYKTTELCFTSRSDCEAWLYRLKSDWQYMPRWNECGRGYRPGRPPRPF
;
A
#
# COMPACT_ATOMS: atom_id res chain seq x y z
N MET A 1 -21.54 -18.44 67.73
CA MET A 1 -20.42 -19.35 67.39
C MET A 1 -20.39 -19.52 65.87
N ARG A 2 -19.38 -19.01 65.17
CA ARG A 2 -19.22 -19.19 63.71
C ARG A 2 -17.84 -19.79 63.43
N LYS A 3 -17.81 -21.06 63.03
CA LYS A 3 -16.64 -21.72 62.45
C LYS A 3 -16.59 -21.35 60.97
N ALA A 4 -15.49 -20.77 60.50
CA ALA A 4 -15.21 -20.62 59.08
C ALA A 4 -14.00 -21.50 58.74
N LEU A 5 -14.23 -22.49 57.88
CA LEU A 5 -13.24 -23.41 57.34
C LEU A 5 -12.54 -22.79 56.13
N PHE A 6 -11.24 -23.02 56.07
CA PHE A 6 -10.28 -22.64 55.03
C PHE A 6 -10.65 -23.22 53.66
N ALA A 7 -10.36 -22.48 52.58
CA ALA A 7 -10.26 -23.03 51.24
C ALA A 7 -8.96 -22.52 50.58
N ALA A 8 -8.03 -23.45 50.34
CA ALA A 8 -6.76 -23.21 49.66
C ALA A 8 -6.98 -23.16 48.14
N CYS A 9 -6.53 -22.09 47.49
CA CYS A 9 -6.49 -22.00 46.03
C CYS A 9 -5.25 -22.72 45.49
N ALA A 10 -5.48 -23.80 44.75
CA ALA A 10 -4.46 -24.45 43.94
C ALA A 10 -4.14 -23.58 42.71
N LEU A 11 -2.87 -23.21 42.55
CA LEU A 11 -2.34 -22.53 41.35
C LEU A 11 -2.19 -23.57 40.22
N ALA A 12 -3.11 -23.54 39.27
CA ALA A 12 -2.98 -24.30 38.02
C ALA A 12 -2.00 -23.59 37.08
N ALA A 13 -0.92 -24.28 36.71
CA ALA A 13 0.02 -23.85 35.68
C ALA A 13 -0.65 -23.98 34.30
N LEU A 14 -0.83 -22.86 33.59
CA LEU A 14 -1.29 -22.84 32.20
C LEU A 14 -0.12 -23.15 31.25
N PRO A 15 -0.27 -24.09 30.30
CA PRO A 15 0.70 -24.25 29.23
C PRO A 15 0.60 -23.06 28.27
N LEU A 16 1.74 -22.42 28.00
CA LEU A 16 1.88 -21.43 26.93
C LEU A 16 1.64 -22.12 25.59
N LEU A 17 0.43 -21.96 25.04
CA LEU A 17 0.14 -22.28 23.65
C LEU A 17 1.04 -21.41 22.76
N HIS A 18 1.94 -22.05 22.02
CA HIS A 18 2.72 -21.39 20.97
C HIS A 18 1.76 -21.03 19.82
N GLU A 19 1.42 -19.75 19.70
CA GLU A 19 0.65 -19.25 18.57
C GLU A 19 1.55 -19.29 17.32
N PRO A 20 1.14 -19.97 16.22
CA PRO A 20 1.93 -19.96 15.00
C PRO A 20 2.06 -18.50 14.54
N ALA A 21 3.30 -18.05 14.33
CA ALA A 21 3.60 -16.70 13.89
C ALA A 21 2.68 -16.36 12.69
N ALA A 22 1.70 -15.49 12.93
CA ALA A 22 0.79 -15.02 11.91
C ALA A 22 1.66 -14.52 10.75
N ALA A 23 1.57 -15.21 9.61
CA ALA A 23 2.29 -14.80 8.42
C ALA A 23 2.01 -13.32 8.20
N GLN A 24 3.05 -12.49 8.23
CA GLN A 24 2.96 -11.05 8.03
C GLN A 24 2.05 -10.80 6.82
N PRO A 25 1.03 -9.93 6.92
CA PRO A 25 0.16 -9.66 5.80
C PRO A 25 1.03 -9.25 4.61
N ARG A 26 0.97 -10.01 3.51
CA ARG A 26 1.71 -9.64 2.30
C ARG A 26 1.25 -8.25 1.88
N ALA A 27 2.20 -7.35 1.57
CA ALA A 27 1.90 -5.97 1.23
C ALA A 27 0.81 -5.88 0.14
N SER A 28 -0.19 -5.01 0.36
CA SER A 28 -1.30 -4.80 -0.58
C SER A 28 -0.90 -3.93 -1.77
N TYR A 29 0.24 -3.25 -1.69
CA TYR A 29 0.82 -2.46 -2.76
C TYR A 29 2.35 -2.40 -2.65
N GLY A 30 3.02 -2.01 -3.72
CA GLY A 30 4.47 -1.81 -3.73
C GLY A 30 5.07 -1.86 -5.12
N ASP A 31 6.35 -2.22 -5.17
CA ASP A 31 7.07 -2.42 -6.41
C ASP A 31 6.40 -3.50 -7.28
N CYS A 32 6.23 -3.19 -8.56
CA CYS A 32 5.51 -4.06 -9.47
C CYS A 32 6.24 -5.37 -9.76
N ARG A 33 7.57 -5.40 -9.74
CA ARG A 33 8.36 -6.62 -9.93
C ARG A 33 8.19 -7.55 -8.74
N ASP A 34 8.30 -7.02 -7.52
CA ASP A 34 8.21 -7.80 -6.29
C ASP A 34 6.80 -8.37 -6.07
N LEU A 35 5.76 -7.55 -6.28
CA LEU A 35 4.38 -8.05 -6.19
C LEU A 35 4.08 -9.06 -7.32
N SER A 36 4.60 -8.85 -8.53
CA SER A 36 4.38 -9.79 -9.64
C SER A 36 4.99 -11.15 -9.36
N ALA A 37 6.17 -11.20 -8.71
CA ALA A 37 6.79 -12.44 -8.27
C ALA A 37 5.94 -13.16 -7.20
N SER A 38 5.24 -12.41 -6.34
CA SER A 38 4.47 -12.97 -5.22
C SER A 38 3.04 -13.41 -5.59
N TYR A 39 2.37 -12.66 -6.48
CA TYR A 39 0.95 -12.84 -6.79
C TYR A 39 0.66 -13.25 -8.24
N GLY A 40 1.63 -13.07 -9.13
CA GLY A 40 1.46 -13.19 -10.56
C GLY A 40 0.98 -11.86 -11.19
N PRO A 41 1.54 -11.46 -12.35
CA PRO A 41 1.30 -10.15 -12.95
C PRO A 41 -0.16 -9.91 -13.35
N ASP A 42 -0.87 -10.95 -13.79
CA ASP A 42 -2.25 -10.83 -14.30
C ASP A 42 -3.29 -10.52 -13.20
N LYS A 43 -2.95 -10.82 -11.94
CA LYS A 43 -3.84 -10.59 -10.79
C LYS A 43 -3.67 -9.20 -10.18
N LEU A 44 -2.61 -8.49 -10.54
CA LEU A 44 -2.30 -7.19 -9.99
C LEU A 44 -3.00 -6.07 -10.76
N TRP A 45 -3.23 -5.00 -10.04
CA TRP A 45 -3.54 -3.69 -10.60
C TRP A 45 -2.25 -2.88 -10.62
N TRP A 46 -1.96 -2.21 -11.72
CA TRP A 46 -0.87 -1.25 -11.80
C TRP A 46 -1.45 0.14 -11.93
N GLY A 47 -0.79 1.11 -11.31
CA GLY A 47 -1.10 2.52 -11.43
C GLY A 47 0.13 3.27 -11.92
N ARG A 48 -0.06 4.17 -12.89
CA ARG A 48 0.98 5.11 -13.32
C ARG A 48 0.50 6.53 -13.15
N PHE A 49 1.40 7.34 -12.63
CA PHE A 49 1.18 8.77 -12.46
C PHE A 49 2.31 9.58 -13.08
N SER A 50 1.98 10.64 -13.81
CA SER A 50 2.91 11.75 -14.06
C SER A 50 2.18 13.08 -14.02
N GLY A 51 2.77 14.05 -13.32
CA GLY A 51 2.24 15.39 -13.17
C GLY A 51 3.21 16.28 -12.40
N GLY A 52 2.82 17.53 -12.17
CA GLY A 52 3.62 18.51 -11.46
C GLY A 52 2.87 19.22 -10.34
N ARG A 53 3.59 19.85 -9.42
CA ARG A 53 3.06 20.74 -8.39
C ARG A 53 3.95 21.97 -8.26
N LYS A 54 3.41 23.06 -7.71
CA LYS A 54 4.26 24.20 -7.34
C LYS A 54 5.27 23.74 -6.28
N SER A 55 6.55 24.03 -6.51
CA SER A 55 7.58 23.74 -5.53
C SER A 55 7.30 24.52 -4.25
N LYS A 56 7.43 23.84 -3.10
CA LYS A 56 7.26 24.45 -1.77
C LYS A 56 8.57 25.01 -1.21
N TRP A 57 9.71 24.67 -1.82
CA TRP A 57 11.05 25.05 -1.36
C TRP A 57 11.98 25.29 -2.56
N GLY A 58 12.60 26.46 -2.61
CA GLY A 58 13.67 26.78 -3.56
C GLY A 58 13.73 28.26 -3.92
N PHE A 59 14.95 28.77 -4.12
CA PHE A 59 15.39 30.14 -4.44
C PHE A 59 14.70 30.84 -5.63
N ASN A 60 13.70 30.22 -6.25
CA ASN A 60 12.83 30.79 -7.26
C ASN A 60 11.39 30.48 -6.87
N ASP A 61 10.74 31.45 -6.21
CA ASP A 61 9.30 31.48 -5.96
C ASP A 61 8.54 31.30 -7.29
N GLY A 62 8.23 30.05 -7.69
CA GLY A 62 7.48 29.78 -8.92
C GLY A 62 7.82 28.51 -9.72
N GLY A 63 8.82 27.72 -9.32
CA GLY A 63 9.17 26.48 -10.04
C GLY A 63 8.09 25.38 -9.96
N ILE A 64 7.95 24.58 -11.04
CA ILE A 64 7.14 23.36 -11.05
C ILE A 64 8.03 22.16 -10.70
N GLU A 65 7.69 21.45 -9.62
CA GLU A 65 8.24 20.15 -9.27
C GLU A 65 7.46 19.06 -10.01
N TYR A 66 8.14 18.19 -10.76
CA TYR A 66 7.50 17.10 -11.49
C TYR A 66 7.69 15.76 -10.76
N LYS A 67 6.68 14.89 -10.86
CA LYS A 67 6.73 13.51 -10.38
C LYS A 67 6.26 12.58 -11.49
N THR A 68 6.98 11.47 -11.64
CA THR A 68 6.54 10.28 -12.38
C THR A 68 6.73 9.06 -11.49
N THR A 69 5.71 8.22 -11.36
CA THR A 69 5.76 7.05 -10.47
C THR A 69 4.84 5.93 -10.97
N GLU A 70 5.22 4.70 -10.66
CA GLU A 70 4.45 3.48 -10.91
C GLU A 70 4.39 2.68 -9.61
N LEU A 71 3.21 2.11 -9.31
CA LEU A 71 3.03 1.15 -8.21
C LEU A 71 2.06 0.05 -8.64
N CYS A 72 2.21 -1.12 -8.03
CA CYS A 72 1.25 -2.21 -8.16
C CYS A 72 0.48 -2.43 -6.87
N PHE A 73 -0.73 -2.94 -7.02
CA PHE A 73 -1.74 -3.11 -5.98
C PHE A 73 -2.41 -4.47 -6.15
N THR A 74 -2.81 -5.10 -5.05
CA THR A 74 -3.65 -6.30 -5.07
C THR A 74 -5.13 -5.96 -5.28
N SER A 75 -5.53 -4.71 -5.06
CA SER A 75 -6.91 -4.21 -5.22
C SER A 75 -6.99 -3.01 -6.17
N ARG A 76 -8.10 -2.94 -6.92
CA ARG A 76 -8.46 -1.79 -7.76
C ARG A 76 -8.69 -0.53 -6.92
N SER A 77 -9.39 -0.68 -5.79
CA SER A 77 -9.74 0.43 -4.90
C SER A 77 -8.49 1.16 -4.41
N ASP A 78 -7.45 0.41 -4.07
CA ASP A 78 -6.22 0.94 -3.51
C ASP A 78 -5.42 1.70 -4.58
N CYS A 79 -5.41 1.17 -5.82
CA CYS A 79 -4.85 1.88 -6.96
C CYS A 79 -5.57 3.20 -7.22
N GLU A 80 -6.90 3.19 -7.27
CA GLU A 80 -7.70 4.41 -7.53
C GLU A 80 -7.55 5.43 -6.41
N ALA A 81 -7.53 5.01 -5.15
CA ALA A 81 -7.31 5.88 -4.00
C ALA A 81 -5.89 6.48 -3.97
N TRP A 82 -4.87 5.71 -4.35
CA TRP A 82 -3.51 6.22 -4.54
C TRP A 82 -3.44 7.26 -5.66
N LEU A 83 -4.06 6.95 -6.79
CA LEU A 83 -4.06 7.80 -7.96
C LEU A 83 -4.82 9.11 -7.72
N TYR A 84 -5.94 9.06 -6.99
CA TYR A 84 -6.70 10.24 -6.58
C TYR A 84 -5.86 11.19 -5.72
N ARG A 85 -5.12 10.66 -4.75
CA ARG A 85 -4.20 11.45 -3.91
C ARG A 85 -3.12 12.12 -4.77
N LEU A 86 -2.52 11.41 -5.72
CA LEU A 86 -1.53 11.99 -6.61
C LEU A 86 -2.12 13.09 -7.50
N LYS A 87 -3.29 12.88 -8.09
CA LYS A 87 -4.00 13.93 -8.86
C LYS A 87 -4.27 15.19 -8.04
N SER A 88 -4.58 15.01 -6.74
CA SER A 88 -4.86 16.12 -5.82
C SER A 88 -3.60 16.90 -5.46
N ASP A 89 -2.49 16.20 -5.24
CA ASP A 89 -1.21 16.81 -4.82
C ASP A 89 -0.39 17.38 -6.00
N TRP A 90 -0.58 16.84 -7.21
CA TRP A 90 0.24 17.09 -8.41
C TRP A 90 -0.65 17.49 -9.59
N GLN A 91 -1.29 18.65 -9.47
CA GLN A 91 -2.38 19.10 -10.33
C GLN A 91 -1.93 19.56 -11.74
N TYR A 92 -0.64 19.85 -11.94
CA TYR A 92 -0.15 20.36 -13.23
C TYR A 92 0.09 19.24 -14.23
N MET A 93 -0.49 19.38 -15.43
CA MET A 93 -0.25 18.52 -16.59
C MET A 93 -0.28 17.00 -16.28
N PRO A 94 -1.37 16.45 -15.70
CA PRO A 94 -1.43 15.03 -15.41
C PRO A 94 -1.46 14.20 -16.71
N ARG A 95 -0.33 13.59 -17.08
CA ARG A 95 -0.16 12.86 -18.36
C ARG A 95 -0.27 11.35 -18.25
N TRP A 96 0.01 10.76 -17.10
CA TRP A 96 -0.32 9.36 -16.86
C TRP A 96 -1.14 9.34 -15.61
N ASN A 97 -2.33 8.75 -15.69
CA ASN A 97 -3.28 8.90 -14.61
C ASN A 97 -4.35 7.80 -14.59
N GLU A 98 -3.93 6.56 -14.85
CA GLU A 98 -4.79 5.39 -15.00
C GLU A 98 -4.38 4.23 -14.09
N CYS A 99 -5.37 3.40 -13.76
CA CYS A 99 -5.23 2.10 -13.11
C CYS A 99 -5.61 1.01 -14.12
N GLY A 100 -4.71 0.06 -14.35
CA GLY A 100 -4.94 -1.06 -15.26
C GLY A 100 -4.83 -2.40 -14.54
N ARG A 101 -5.59 -3.40 -15.00
CA ARG A 101 -5.42 -4.79 -14.56
C ARG A 101 -4.38 -5.49 -15.44
N GLY A 102 -3.56 -6.33 -14.81
CA GLY A 102 -2.53 -7.11 -15.48
C GLY A 102 -1.28 -6.27 -15.73
N TYR A 103 -0.25 -6.46 -14.91
CA TYR A 103 1.00 -5.74 -15.05
C TYR A 103 1.86 -6.35 -16.16
N ARG A 104 2.29 -5.52 -17.12
CA ARG A 104 3.25 -5.91 -18.15
C ARG A 104 4.37 -4.87 -18.20
N PRO A 105 5.60 -5.23 -17.77
CA PRO A 105 6.75 -4.36 -17.90
C PRO A 105 6.91 -3.87 -19.34
N GLY A 106 7.20 -2.59 -19.52
CA GLY A 106 7.51 -2.02 -20.85
C GLY A 106 6.32 -1.76 -21.78
N ARG A 107 5.07 -2.05 -21.39
CA ARG A 107 3.91 -1.53 -22.14
C ARG A 107 3.93 0.00 -22.02
N PRO A 108 4.05 0.78 -23.10
CA PRO A 108 3.97 2.24 -22.99
C PRO A 108 2.57 2.62 -22.50
N PRO A 109 2.44 3.65 -21.65
CA PRO A 109 1.12 4.19 -21.30
C PRO A 109 0.40 4.57 -22.60
N ARG A 110 -0.92 4.32 -22.67
CA ARG A 110 -1.67 4.68 -23.88
C ARG A 110 -1.57 6.20 -24.08
N PRO A 111 -1.16 6.68 -25.26
CA PRO A 111 -1.36 8.07 -25.59
C PRO A 111 -2.89 8.31 -25.54
N PHE A 112 -3.28 9.41 -24.89
CA PHE A 112 -4.66 9.87 -24.82
C PHE A 112 -5.31 9.91 -26.20
#